data_AF-A0A834IW40-F1
#
_entry.id   AF-A0A834IW40-F1
#
_cell.length_a   1.000
_cell.length_b   1.000
_cell.length_c   1.000
_cell.angle_alpha   90.00
_cell.angle_beta   90.00
_cell.angle_gamma   90.00
#
_symmetry.space_group_name_H-M   'P 1'
#
loop_
_entity.id
_entity.type
_entity.pdbx_description
1 polymer ?
#
loop_
_entity_poly.entity_id
_entity_poly.type
_entity_poly.pdbx_seq_one_letter_code
_entity_poly.pdbx_strand_id
1 'polypeptide(L)'
;MNPEISKKLSKELILCVLGENLDKLSILKNIYGWSENEQTVVQYKTIVERYSDLAEDSGVLTESKEKIDLLDFQKDCSFIEATLQKAFDEIRSSGTYNQLTKLTQIFKTTQNDEKSFLEDTKTKEKEFIMLQEQYLMEQKQFITKIGDTMKKIGILKDELEDFKEESKIKGNYIEQWNKARTEIHDYEIQSEESNIMVNINKKKQDFLKEQRVHQEIRNIFNEFELDMQQEIKGWKIKYDHDLQKINEKIKCLKVKKDQQQNCIISLNKQYTNRQKSIDDYKAYKVKKEIENMEKEKRNKAATKIQAWWRGVMVRKGFGKYKKKRDKKNKKKTDKKK
;
A
#
# COMPACT_ATOMS: atom_id res chain seq x y z
N MET A 1 -18.25 134.43 10.37
CA MET A 1 -17.41 134.61 11.58
C MET A 1 -16.03 134.02 11.31
N ASN A 2 -14.98 134.79 11.54
CA ASN A 2 -13.60 134.42 11.24
C ASN A 2 -13.20 133.17 12.07
N PRO A 3 -12.73 132.06 11.47
CA PRO A 3 -12.43 130.80 12.18
C PRO A 3 -11.39 130.96 13.31
N GLU A 4 -10.52 131.97 13.25
CA GLU A 4 -9.59 132.30 14.34
C GLU A 4 -10.28 132.93 15.56
N ILE A 5 -11.30 133.77 15.33
CA ILE A 5 -12.07 134.39 16.42
C ILE A 5 -12.90 133.32 17.14
N SER A 6 -13.50 132.39 16.39
CA SER A 6 -14.25 131.26 16.97
C SER A 6 -13.35 130.34 17.79
N LYS A 7 -12.13 130.03 17.33
CA LYS A 7 -11.15 129.23 18.08
C LYS A 7 -10.65 129.91 19.35
N LYS A 8 -10.48 131.24 19.32
CA LYS A 8 -10.05 132.02 20.48
C LYS A 8 -11.16 132.10 21.53
N LEU A 9 -12.39 132.36 21.10
CA LEU A 9 -13.57 132.39 21.97
C LEU A 9 -13.85 131.01 22.60
N SER A 10 -13.71 129.93 21.82
CA SER A 10 -13.87 128.57 22.35
C SER A 10 -12.78 128.21 23.36
N LYS A 11 -11.54 128.67 23.15
CA LYS A 11 -10.42 128.47 24.09
C LYS A 11 -10.70 129.19 25.42
N GLU A 12 -11.15 130.44 25.36
CA GLU A 12 -11.51 131.22 26.55
C GLU A 12 -12.69 130.61 27.30
N LEU A 13 -13.72 130.13 26.58
CA LEU A 13 -14.89 129.50 27.18
C LEU A 13 -14.54 128.15 27.85
N ILE A 14 -13.67 127.35 27.24
CA ILE A 14 -13.15 126.10 27.84
C ILE A 14 -12.30 126.39 29.08
N LEU A 15 -11.48 127.45 29.06
CA LEU A 15 -10.71 127.87 30.24
C LEU A 15 -11.62 128.37 31.37
N CYS A 16 -12.66 129.14 31.08
CA CYS A 16 -13.65 129.54 32.09
C CYS A 16 -14.36 128.32 32.70
N VAL A 17 -14.81 127.37 31.88
CA VAL A 17 -15.52 126.17 32.35
C VAL A 17 -14.59 125.24 33.14
N LEU A 18 -13.36 125.03 32.68
CA LEU A 18 -12.37 124.23 33.42
C LEU A 18 -11.95 124.92 34.72
N GLY A 19 -11.82 126.25 34.71
CA GLY A 19 -11.56 127.04 35.91
C GLY A 19 -12.69 126.93 36.92
N GLU A 20 -13.95 127.11 36.51
CA GLU A 20 -15.11 126.92 37.38
C GLU A 20 -15.22 125.49 37.93
N ASN A 21 -14.86 124.48 37.15
CA ASN A 21 -14.87 123.09 37.59
C ASN A 21 -13.72 122.78 38.54
N LEU A 22 -12.54 123.40 38.35
CA LEU A 22 -11.43 123.33 39.31
C LEU A 22 -11.74 124.07 40.60
N ASP A 23 -12.46 125.19 40.54
CA ASP A 23 -12.95 125.90 41.72
C ASP A 23 -14.00 125.07 42.47
N LYS A 24 -14.94 124.42 41.75
CA LYS A 24 -15.91 123.48 42.35
C LYS A 24 -15.22 122.25 42.96
N LEU A 25 -14.19 121.72 42.31
CA LEU A 25 -13.38 120.61 42.84
C LEU A 25 -12.54 121.07 44.04
N SER A 26 -12.05 122.31 44.06
CA SER A 26 -11.38 122.89 45.23
C SER A 26 -12.33 123.06 46.41
N ILE A 27 -13.60 123.40 46.17
CA ILE A 27 -14.64 123.42 47.20
C ILE A 27 -14.89 122.00 47.73
N LEU A 28 -15.01 121.00 46.86
CA LEU A 28 -15.20 119.60 47.28
C LEU A 28 -13.97 119.05 48.01
N LYS A 29 -12.75 119.42 47.60
CA LYS A 29 -11.49 119.11 48.28
C LYS A 29 -11.46 119.65 49.69
N ASN A 30 -11.97 120.86 49.92
CA ASN A 30 -12.08 121.44 51.25
C ASN A 30 -13.13 120.73 52.14
N ILE A 31 -14.13 120.08 51.54
CA ILE A 31 -15.18 119.35 52.27
C ILE A 31 -14.73 117.91 52.60
N TYR A 32 -14.04 117.24 51.67
CA TYR A 32 -13.74 115.80 51.77
C TYR A 32 -12.24 115.47 51.94
N GLY A 33 -11.34 116.45 51.82
CA GLY A 33 -9.96 116.37 52.29
C GLY A 33 -9.03 115.40 51.56
N TRP A 34 -9.01 115.39 50.22
CA TRP A 34 -8.08 114.55 49.45
C TRP A 34 -6.75 115.26 49.11
N SER A 35 -5.65 114.50 49.08
CA SER A 35 -4.26 114.98 48.98
C SER A 35 -3.80 115.29 47.54
N GLU A 36 -2.94 116.31 47.40
CA GLU A 36 -2.22 116.65 46.14
C GLU A 36 -1.09 115.69 45.79
N ASN A 37 -0.60 114.90 46.76
CA ASN A 37 0.62 114.11 46.62
C ASN A 37 0.41 112.71 46.02
N GLU A 38 -0.83 112.28 45.83
CA GLU A 38 -1.13 111.04 45.10
C GLU A 38 -1.49 111.39 43.66
N GLN A 39 -0.54 111.99 42.93
CA GLN A 39 -0.66 112.04 41.47
C GLN A 39 -0.50 110.62 40.93
N THR A 40 -1.60 109.88 40.86
CA THR A 40 -1.67 108.61 40.15
C THR A 40 -1.39 108.87 38.67
N VAL A 41 -0.12 108.69 38.29
CA VAL A 41 0.27 108.67 36.88
C VAL A 41 -0.32 107.38 36.31
N VAL A 42 -1.48 107.49 35.65
CA VAL A 42 -2.08 106.36 34.94
C VAL A 42 -1.15 105.97 33.79
N GLN A 43 -0.36 104.92 34.03
CA GLN A 43 0.35 104.17 33.02
C GLN A 43 -0.51 102.96 32.62
N TYR A 44 -0.55 102.67 31.32
CA TYR A 44 -1.21 101.47 30.82
C TYR A 44 -0.54 100.23 31.41
N LYS A 45 -1.36 99.36 32.03
CA LYS A 45 -0.95 98.02 32.50
C LYS A 45 -1.71 96.98 31.70
N THR A 46 -1.00 95.96 31.22
CA THR A 46 -1.62 94.84 30.51
C THR A 46 -2.54 94.04 31.43
N ILE A 47 -3.48 93.27 30.87
CA ILE A 47 -4.42 92.44 31.66
C ILE A 47 -3.64 91.46 32.56
N VAL A 48 -2.56 90.88 32.04
CA VAL A 48 -1.69 89.96 32.79
C VAL A 48 -1.10 90.66 34.01
N GLU A 49 -0.57 91.87 33.86
CA GLU A 49 0.00 92.65 34.97
C GLU A 49 -1.07 93.15 35.97
N ARG A 50 -2.32 93.38 35.53
CA ARG A 50 -3.41 93.84 36.41
C ARG A 50 -4.00 92.75 37.30
N TYR A 51 -3.99 91.51 36.83
CA TYR A 51 -4.55 90.38 37.56
C TYR A 51 -3.49 89.42 38.12
N SER A 52 -2.20 89.65 37.86
CA SER A 52 -1.10 88.87 38.46
C SER A 52 -1.00 89.07 39.98
N ASP A 53 -1.28 90.28 40.49
CA ASP A 53 -1.15 90.61 41.92
C ASP A 53 -2.35 90.12 42.77
N LEU A 54 -3.49 89.81 42.14
CA LEU A 54 -4.70 89.30 42.81
C LEU A 54 -4.64 87.80 43.13
N ALA A 55 -3.58 87.11 42.68
CA ALA A 55 -3.39 85.69 42.99
C ALA A 55 -2.85 85.45 44.41
N GLU A 56 -2.30 86.47 45.09
CA GLU A 56 -1.62 86.29 46.38
C GLU A 56 -2.36 86.86 47.61
N ASP A 57 -3.34 87.76 47.46
CA ASP A 57 -4.03 88.36 48.61
C ASP A 57 -5.48 87.88 48.77
N SER A 58 -5.62 86.65 49.29
CA SER A 58 -6.85 86.19 49.94
C SER A 58 -6.90 86.66 51.41
N GLY A 59 -6.52 87.92 51.65
CA GLY A 59 -6.59 88.61 52.94
C GLY A 59 -7.94 89.28 53.13
N VAL A 60 -8.65 88.86 54.17
CA VAL A 60 -9.92 89.43 54.63
C VAL A 60 -9.76 90.92 54.93
N LEU A 61 -10.33 91.79 54.08
CA LEU A 61 -10.44 93.23 54.35
C LEU A 61 -11.68 93.49 55.21
N THR A 62 -11.47 93.54 56.53
CA THR A 62 -12.37 94.13 57.52
C THR A 62 -12.30 95.66 57.47
N GLU A 63 -12.75 96.26 56.38
CA GLU A 63 -13.08 97.70 56.35
C GLU A 63 -14.53 97.85 55.86
N SER A 64 -15.31 98.71 56.54
CA SER A 64 -16.70 98.95 56.17
C SER A 64 -16.78 99.43 54.74
N LYS A 65 -17.71 98.89 53.94
CA LYS A 65 -17.92 99.24 52.52
C LYS A 65 -17.94 100.76 52.28
N GLU A 66 -18.53 101.50 53.21
CA GLU A 66 -18.57 102.97 53.20
C GLU A 66 -17.19 103.65 53.32
N LYS A 67 -16.21 103.06 54.01
CA LYS A 67 -14.84 103.59 54.11
C LYS A 67 -14.03 103.35 52.83
N ILE A 68 -14.20 102.18 52.22
CA ILE A 68 -13.55 101.81 50.97
C ILE A 68 -14.10 102.69 49.84
N ASP A 69 -15.43 102.83 49.76
CA ASP A 69 -16.08 103.70 48.77
C ASP A 69 -15.68 105.17 48.94
N LEU A 70 -15.46 105.66 50.18
CA LEU A 70 -14.99 107.02 50.44
C LEU A 70 -13.52 107.22 50.04
N LEU A 71 -12.66 106.22 50.26
CA LEU A 71 -11.25 106.24 49.88
C LEU A 71 -11.07 106.18 48.36
N ASP A 72 -11.85 105.34 47.68
CA ASP A 72 -11.85 105.26 46.22
C ASP A 72 -12.42 106.54 45.60
N PHE A 73 -13.48 107.11 46.19
CA PHE A 73 -14.01 108.41 45.78
C PHE A 73 -12.98 109.55 45.98
N GLN A 74 -12.25 109.56 47.10
CA GLN A 74 -11.18 110.54 47.35
C GLN A 74 -10.02 110.40 46.35
N LYS A 75 -9.63 109.17 46.00
CA LYS A 75 -8.60 108.89 44.97
C LYS A 75 -9.05 109.28 43.57
N ASP A 76 -10.30 108.97 43.21
CA ASP A 76 -10.90 109.35 41.94
C ASP A 76 -11.03 110.86 41.81
N CYS A 77 -11.47 111.56 42.86
CA CYS A 77 -11.55 113.02 42.89
C CYS A 77 -10.17 113.68 42.81
N SER A 78 -9.15 113.16 43.52
CA SER A 78 -7.77 113.65 43.41
C SER A 78 -7.20 113.42 42.01
N PHE A 79 -7.48 112.27 41.39
CA PHE A 79 -7.09 111.98 40.01
C PHE A 79 -7.79 112.92 39.01
N ILE A 80 -9.10 113.17 39.17
CA ILE A 80 -9.87 114.08 38.32
C ILE A 80 -9.36 115.52 38.48
N GLU A 81 -9.10 115.98 39.70
CA GLU A 81 -8.53 117.30 39.96
C GLU A 81 -7.13 117.42 39.32
N ALA A 82 -6.24 116.44 39.52
CA ALA A 82 -4.89 116.46 38.96
C ALA A 82 -4.87 116.39 37.43
N THR A 83 -5.80 115.66 36.83
CA THR A 83 -5.90 115.55 35.36
C THR A 83 -6.56 116.78 34.73
N LEU A 84 -7.58 117.36 35.37
CA LEU A 84 -8.19 118.61 34.93
C LEU A 84 -7.26 119.81 35.15
N GLN A 85 -6.48 119.84 36.23
CA GLN A 85 -5.47 120.87 36.49
C GLN A 85 -4.37 120.82 35.42
N LYS A 86 -3.85 119.62 35.12
CA LYS A 86 -2.86 119.42 34.05
C LYS A 86 -3.42 119.78 32.67
N ALA A 87 -4.69 119.46 32.38
CA ALA A 87 -5.35 119.84 31.14
C ALA A 87 -5.61 121.35 31.05
N PHE A 88 -5.99 121.99 32.16
CA PHE A 88 -6.15 123.44 32.26
C PHE A 88 -4.82 124.18 32.02
N ASP A 89 -3.74 123.72 32.64
CA ASP A 89 -2.39 124.26 32.44
C ASP A 89 -1.88 124.04 31.02
N GLU A 90 -2.17 122.88 30.39
CA GLU A 90 -1.81 122.57 29.00
C GLU A 90 -2.59 123.45 27.99
N ILE A 91 -3.89 123.68 28.24
CA ILE A 91 -4.72 124.57 27.41
C ILE A 91 -4.33 126.05 27.59
N ARG A 92 -3.98 126.45 28.82
CA ARG A 92 -3.52 127.81 29.13
C ARG A 92 -2.17 128.13 28.48
N SER A 93 -1.22 127.18 28.53
CA SER A 93 0.17 127.39 28.12
C SER A 93 0.43 127.13 26.64
N SER A 94 -0.05 126.00 26.09
CA SER A 94 0.23 125.57 24.71
C SER A 94 -1.01 125.44 23.83
N GLY A 95 -2.21 125.49 24.41
CA GLY A 95 -3.47 125.34 23.67
C GLY A 95 -3.75 123.91 23.20
N THR A 96 -3.07 122.92 23.78
CA THR A 96 -3.19 121.49 23.47
C THR A 96 -3.77 120.72 24.66
N TYR A 97 -4.31 119.53 24.42
CA TYR A 97 -4.90 118.65 25.43
C TYR A 97 -4.39 117.20 25.27
N ASN A 98 -3.11 117.05 24.94
CA ASN A 98 -2.50 115.77 24.61
C ASN A 98 -2.44 114.85 25.83
N GLN A 99 -2.29 115.39 27.04
CA GLN A 99 -2.26 114.61 28.28
C GLN A 99 -3.61 113.90 28.51
N LEU A 100 -4.72 114.63 28.36
CA LEU A 100 -6.07 114.08 28.47
C LEU A 100 -6.33 113.05 27.36
N THR A 101 -5.88 113.32 26.13
CA THR A 101 -6.03 112.39 24.99
C THR A 101 -5.29 111.07 25.23
N LYS A 102 -4.04 111.11 25.72
CA LYS A 102 -3.27 109.92 26.08
C LYS A 102 -3.96 109.11 27.18
N LEU A 103 -4.46 109.79 28.22
CA LEU A 103 -5.20 109.13 29.30
C LEU A 103 -6.48 108.47 28.81
N THR A 104 -7.30 109.17 28.03
CA THR A 104 -8.51 108.61 27.42
C THR A 104 -8.17 107.40 26.52
N GLN A 105 -7.06 107.47 25.79
CA GLN A 105 -6.62 106.37 24.94
C GLN A 105 -6.17 105.15 25.74
N ILE A 106 -5.46 105.36 26.87
CA ILE A 106 -5.11 104.29 27.82
C ILE A 106 -6.36 103.64 28.42
N PHE A 107 -7.36 104.42 28.84
CA PHE A 107 -8.62 103.86 29.34
C PHE A 107 -9.37 103.07 28.26
N LYS A 108 -9.36 103.56 27.02
CA LYS A 108 -10.01 102.88 25.89
C LYS A 108 -9.33 101.57 25.53
N THR A 109 -8.00 101.50 25.54
CA THR A 109 -7.27 100.24 25.31
C THR A 109 -7.52 99.26 26.46
N THR A 110 -7.43 99.74 27.70
CA THR A 110 -7.71 98.97 28.93
C THR A 110 -9.10 98.33 28.91
N GLN A 111 -10.13 99.08 28.52
CA GLN A 111 -11.51 98.60 28.43
C GLN A 111 -11.71 97.62 27.27
N ASN A 112 -11.04 97.83 26.13
CA ASN A 112 -11.11 96.91 25.00
C ASN A 112 -10.44 95.57 25.32
N ASP A 113 -9.29 95.62 26.00
CA ASP A 113 -8.56 94.46 26.47
C ASP A 113 -9.41 93.61 27.44
N GLU A 114 -10.06 94.23 28.43
CA GLU A 114 -10.98 93.55 29.34
C GLU A 114 -12.17 92.90 28.61
N LYS A 115 -12.76 93.60 27.63
CA LYS A 115 -13.83 93.03 26.81
C LYS A 115 -13.35 91.83 26.00
N SER A 116 -12.18 91.92 25.37
CA SER A 116 -11.58 90.82 24.62
C SER A 116 -11.29 89.61 25.51
N PHE A 117 -10.76 89.83 26.71
CA PHE A 117 -10.49 88.75 27.66
C PHE A 117 -11.77 88.10 28.19
N LEU A 118 -12.82 88.88 28.44
CA LEU A 118 -14.12 88.35 28.84
C LEU A 118 -14.77 87.53 27.71
N GLU A 119 -14.55 87.92 26.46
CA GLU A 119 -15.04 87.18 25.30
C GLU A 119 -14.27 85.87 25.11
N ASP A 120 -12.93 85.91 25.19
CA ASP A 120 -12.06 84.72 25.12
C ASP A 120 -12.29 83.72 26.27
N THR A 121 -12.58 84.21 27.47
CA THR A 121 -12.91 83.32 28.60
C THR A 121 -14.25 82.63 28.37
N LYS A 122 -15.25 83.34 27.85
CA LYS A 122 -16.54 82.75 27.47
C LYS A 122 -16.44 81.77 26.31
N THR A 123 -15.58 82.00 25.32
CA THR A 123 -15.37 81.03 24.23
C THR A 123 -14.70 79.77 24.73
N LYS A 124 -13.63 79.90 25.53
CA LYS A 124 -12.96 78.76 26.15
C LYS A 124 -13.85 77.96 27.08
N GLU A 125 -14.71 78.62 27.85
CA GLU A 125 -15.69 77.94 28.72
C GLU A 125 -16.69 77.11 27.89
N LYS A 126 -17.17 77.64 26.76
CA LYS A 126 -18.02 76.89 25.81
C LYS A 126 -17.27 75.71 25.20
N GLU A 127 -16.02 75.92 24.75
CA GLU A 127 -15.19 74.85 24.20
C GLU A 127 -14.95 73.74 25.24
N PHE A 128 -14.70 74.11 26.50
CA PHE A 128 -14.53 73.16 27.58
C PHE A 128 -15.79 72.32 27.81
N ILE A 129 -16.97 72.95 27.84
CA ILE A 129 -18.25 72.24 27.97
C ILE A 129 -18.45 71.28 26.80
N MET A 130 -18.23 71.73 25.56
CA MET A 130 -18.36 70.87 24.38
C MET A 130 -17.39 69.68 24.40
N LEU A 131 -16.14 69.92 24.81
CA LEU A 131 -15.13 68.87 24.92
C LEU A 131 -15.48 67.86 26.02
N GLN A 132 -16.02 68.33 27.15
CA GLN A 132 -16.50 67.49 28.24
C GLN A 132 -17.67 66.60 27.80
N GLU A 133 -18.62 67.16 27.05
CA GLU A 133 -19.73 66.40 26.46
C GLU A 133 -19.22 65.34 25.47
N GLN A 134 -18.27 65.69 24.60
CA GLN A 134 -17.66 64.74 23.66
C GLN A 134 -16.97 63.59 24.40
N TYR A 135 -16.19 63.89 25.44
CA TYR A 135 -15.52 62.89 26.25
C TYR A 135 -16.52 61.90 26.88
N LEU A 136 -17.60 62.40 27.48
CA LEU A 136 -18.65 61.55 28.07
C LEU A 136 -19.35 60.69 27.00
N MET A 137 -19.61 61.26 25.82
CA MET A 137 -20.22 60.54 24.71
C MET A 137 -19.31 59.42 24.19
N GLU A 138 -18.02 59.69 23.99
CA GLU A 138 -17.03 58.70 23.58
C GLU A 138 -16.88 57.59 24.61
N GLN A 139 -16.80 57.94 25.90
CA GLN A 139 -16.75 56.97 26.99
C GLN A 139 -17.95 56.01 26.95
N LYS A 140 -19.16 56.54 26.75
CA LYS A 140 -20.38 55.72 26.63
C LYS A 140 -20.36 54.82 25.40
N GLN A 141 -19.88 55.31 24.27
CA GLN A 141 -19.73 54.51 23.05
C GLN A 141 -18.73 53.37 23.23
N PHE A 142 -17.59 53.62 23.89
CA PHE A 142 -16.61 52.57 24.18
C PHE A 142 -17.18 51.49 25.09
N ILE A 143 -17.91 51.86 26.14
CA ILE A 143 -18.57 50.88 27.03
C ILE A 143 -19.56 50.01 26.25
N THR A 144 -20.32 50.61 25.34
CA THR A 144 -21.31 49.88 24.53
C THR A 144 -20.62 48.93 23.55
N LYS A 145 -19.57 49.39 22.86
CA LYS A 145 -18.75 48.55 21.96
C LYS A 145 -18.11 47.38 22.72
N ILE A 146 -17.56 47.63 23.91
CA ILE A 146 -17.00 46.58 24.77
C ILE A 146 -18.10 45.56 25.10
N GLY A 147 -19.29 46.00 25.52
CA GLY A 147 -20.42 45.12 25.79
C GLY A 147 -20.85 44.26 24.59
N ASP A 148 -20.91 44.85 23.39
CA ASP A 148 -21.26 44.14 22.17
C ASP A 148 -20.18 43.14 21.74
N THR A 149 -18.90 43.49 21.89
CA THR A 149 -17.80 42.54 21.66
C THR A 149 -17.82 41.39 22.66
N MET A 150 -18.13 41.67 23.93
CA MET A 150 -18.25 40.65 24.98
C MET A 150 -19.38 39.66 24.66
N LYS A 151 -20.53 40.15 24.17
CA LYS A 151 -21.65 39.30 23.72
C LYS A 151 -21.25 38.41 22.53
N LYS A 152 -20.55 38.97 21.54
CA LYS A 152 -20.04 38.19 20.39
C LYS A 152 -19.06 37.11 20.82
N ILE A 153 -18.16 37.43 21.77
CA ILE A 153 -17.24 36.45 22.35
C ILE A 153 -18.02 35.34 23.06
N GLY A 154 -19.10 35.67 23.79
CA GLY A 154 -19.98 34.68 24.41
C GLY A 154 -20.59 33.72 23.39
N ILE A 155 -21.24 34.24 22.35
CA ILE A 155 -21.87 33.43 21.29
C ILE A 155 -20.84 32.52 20.62
N LEU A 156 -19.68 33.08 20.22
CA LEU A 156 -18.62 32.29 19.57
C LEU A 156 -18.05 31.21 20.49
N LYS A 157 -18.02 31.45 21.82
CA LYS A 157 -17.56 30.47 22.79
C LYS A 157 -18.55 29.31 22.90
N ASP A 158 -19.83 29.61 22.97
CA ASP A 158 -20.90 28.61 23.05
C ASP A 158 -20.92 27.77 21.76
N GLU A 159 -20.84 28.40 20.59
CA GLU A 159 -20.75 27.70 19.28
C GLU A 159 -19.52 26.78 19.20
N LEU A 160 -18.38 27.19 19.75
CA LEU A 160 -17.15 26.39 19.76
C LEU A 160 -17.28 25.19 20.70
N GLU A 161 -17.90 25.38 21.86
CA GLU A 161 -18.17 24.31 22.82
C GLU A 161 -19.16 23.28 22.25
N ASP A 162 -20.23 23.74 21.61
CA ASP A 162 -21.18 22.88 20.89
C ASP A 162 -20.50 22.09 19.76
N PHE A 163 -19.67 22.74 18.95
CA PHE A 163 -18.91 22.08 17.88
C PHE A 163 -17.96 21.02 18.43
N LYS A 164 -17.32 21.28 19.57
CA LYS A 164 -16.39 20.35 20.22
C LYS A 164 -17.12 19.10 20.73
N GLU A 165 -18.25 19.27 21.41
CA GLU A 165 -19.06 18.15 21.86
C GLU A 165 -19.67 17.37 20.69
N GLU A 166 -20.16 18.07 19.66
CA GLU A 166 -20.67 17.42 18.44
C GLU A 166 -19.57 16.60 17.75
N SER A 167 -18.37 17.16 17.59
CA SER A 167 -17.23 16.46 17.00
C SER A 167 -16.82 15.23 17.82
N LYS A 168 -16.90 15.31 19.16
CA LYS A 168 -16.61 14.18 20.05
C LYS A 168 -17.65 13.08 19.92
N ILE A 169 -18.94 13.44 19.89
CA ILE A 169 -20.03 12.46 19.70
C ILE A 169 -19.91 11.79 18.33
N LYS A 170 -19.69 12.56 17.26
CA LYS A 170 -19.48 12.03 15.91
C LYS A 170 -18.24 11.12 15.84
N GLY A 171 -17.15 11.52 16.49
CA GLY A 171 -15.93 10.70 16.59
C GLY A 171 -16.21 9.35 17.26
N ASN A 172 -16.84 9.37 18.42
CA ASN A 172 -17.20 8.15 19.16
C ASN A 172 -18.15 7.25 18.35
N TYR A 173 -19.11 7.84 17.63
CA TYR A 173 -20.03 7.09 16.78
C TYR A 173 -19.27 6.38 15.64
N ILE A 174 -18.38 7.09 14.94
CA ILE A 174 -17.58 6.52 13.86
C ILE A 174 -16.66 5.42 14.39
N GLU A 175 -16.05 5.60 15.56
CA GLU A 175 -15.21 4.59 16.20
C GLU A 175 -16.01 3.32 16.53
N GLN A 176 -17.17 3.45 17.17
CA GLN A 176 -18.04 2.32 17.46
C GLN A 176 -18.54 1.63 16.19
N TRP A 177 -18.90 2.40 15.17
CA TRP A 177 -19.34 1.87 13.89
C TRP A 177 -18.22 1.08 13.19
N ASN A 178 -17.01 1.62 13.14
CA ASN A 178 -15.84 0.93 12.59
C ASN A 178 -15.51 -0.34 13.38
N LYS A 179 -15.60 -0.28 14.71
CA LYS A 179 -15.37 -1.44 15.57
C LYS A 179 -16.39 -2.55 15.29
N ALA A 180 -17.68 -2.23 15.31
CA ALA A 180 -18.74 -3.20 15.00
C ALA A 180 -18.59 -3.80 13.59
N ARG A 181 -18.23 -2.97 12.61
CA ARG A 181 -17.98 -3.44 11.24
C ARG A 181 -16.79 -4.40 11.17
N THR A 182 -15.71 -4.09 11.89
CA THR A 182 -14.52 -4.96 11.94
C THR A 182 -14.85 -6.28 12.62
N GLU A 183 -15.59 -6.25 13.75
CA GLU A 183 -16.04 -7.44 14.46
C GLU A 183 -16.93 -8.35 13.58
N ILE A 184 -17.82 -7.76 12.78
CA ILE A 184 -18.66 -8.52 11.82
C ILE A 184 -17.77 -9.19 10.76
N HIS A 185 -16.84 -8.45 10.14
CA HIS A 185 -15.95 -9.03 9.14
C HIS A 185 -15.04 -10.11 9.72
N ASP A 186 -14.50 -9.91 10.92
CA ASP A 186 -13.71 -10.93 11.61
C ASP A 186 -14.53 -12.20 11.86
N TYR A 187 -15.79 -12.07 12.26
CA TYR A 187 -16.69 -13.20 12.43
C TYR A 187 -17.01 -13.92 11.12
N GLU A 188 -17.29 -13.18 10.04
CA GLU A 188 -17.55 -13.73 8.70
C GLU A 188 -16.34 -14.54 8.22
N ILE A 189 -15.14 -13.96 8.32
CA ILE A 189 -13.89 -14.62 7.93
C ILE A 189 -13.67 -15.89 8.76
N GLN A 190 -13.81 -15.83 10.09
CA GLN A 190 -13.65 -17.01 10.95
C GLN A 190 -14.66 -18.11 10.64
N SER A 191 -15.90 -17.75 10.30
CA SER A 191 -16.94 -18.70 9.90
C SER A 191 -16.59 -19.39 8.58
N GLU A 192 -16.15 -18.63 7.58
CA GLU A 192 -15.68 -19.17 6.29
C GLU A 192 -14.44 -20.05 6.45
N GLU A 193 -13.45 -19.61 7.23
CA GLU A 193 -12.25 -20.41 7.54
C GLU A 193 -12.62 -21.73 8.22
N SER A 194 -13.53 -21.71 9.19
CA SER A 194 -14.02 -22.92 9.86
C SER A 194 -14.70 -23.88 8.87
N ASN A 195 -15.54 -23.35 7.97
CA ASN A 195 -16.18 -24.14 6.91
C ASN A 195 -15.16 -24.77 5.95
N ILE A 196 -14.15 -23.99 5.54
CA ILE A 196 -13.04 -24.49 4.71
C ILE A 196 -12.26 -25.58 5.45
N MET A 197 -11.97 -25.39 6.73
CA MET A 197 -11.24 -26.36 7.56
C MET A 197 -12.01 -27.68 7.70
N VAL A 198 -13.33 -27.62 7.89
CA VAL A 198 -14.21 -28.80 7.88
C VAL A 198 -14.15 -29.52 6.53
N ASN A 199 -14.21 -28.78 5.42
CA ASN A 199 -14.10 -29.35 4.08
C ASN A 199 -12.73 -30.00 3.83
N ILE A 200 -11.63 -29.37 4.23
CA ILE A 200 -10.28 -29.92 4.15
C ILE A 200 -10.21 -31.23 4.95
N ASN A 201 -10.71 -31.25 6.18
CA ASN A 201 -10.72 -32.44 7.01
C ASN A 201 -11.55 -33.57 6.38
N LYS A 202 -12.73 -33.25 5.81
CA LYS A 202 -13.56 -34.22 5.10
C LYS A 202 -12.81 -34.82 3.90
N LYS A 203 -12.19 -33.98 3.07
CA LYS A 203 -11.39 -34.43 1.92
C LYS A 203 -10.18 -35.27 2.34
N LYS A 204 -9.53 -34.92 3.44
CA LYS A 204 -8.45 -35.72 4.01
C LYS A 204 -8.92 -37.11 4.46
N GLN A 205 -10.09 -37.20 5.09
CA GLN A 205 -10.69 -38.49 5.45
C GLN A 205 -11.05 -39.31 4.22
N ASP A 206 -11.63 -38.70 3.19
CA ASP A 206 -11.94 -39.38 1.93
C ASP A 206 -10.68 -39.90 1.23
N PHE A 207 -9.61 -39.10 1.22
CA PHE A 207 -8.32 -39.52 0.67
C PHE A 207 -7.73 -40.73 1.42
N LEU A 208 -7.79 -40.75 2.75
CA LEU A 208 -7.31 -41.89 3.54
C LEU A 208 -8.11 -43.17 3.28
N LYS A 209 -9.43 -43.04 3.09
CA LYS A 209 -10.28 -44.18 2.69
C LYS A 209 -9.89 -44.70 1.32
N GLU A 210 -9.74 -43.81 0.34
CA GLU A 210 -9.32 -44.18 -1.02
C GLU A 210 -7.95 -44.86 -1.02
N GLN A 211 -7.00 -44.33 -0.24
CA GLN A 211 -5.67 -44.94 -0.08
C GLN A 211 -5.76 -46.37 0.49
N ARG A 212 -6.64 -46.59 1.47
CA ARG A 212 -6.87 -47.92 2.05
C ARG A 212 -7.47 -48.88 1.02
N VAL A 213 -8.52 -48.46 0.32
CA VAL A 213 -9.16 -49.27 -0.74
C VAL A 213 -8.15 -49.61 -1.84
N HIS A 214 -7.34 -48.64 -2.26
CA HIS A 214 -6.29 -48.86 -3.25
C HIS A 214 -5.26 -49.90 -2.77
N GLN A 215 -4.86 -49.86 -1.50
CA GLN A 215 -3.94 -50.85 -0.94
C GLN A 215 -4.57 -52.25 -0.90
N GLU A 216 -5.85 -52.36 -0.54
CA GLU A 216 -6.59 -53.64 -0.52
C GLU A 216 -6.70 -54.21 -1.95
N ILE A 217 -7.04 -53.38 -2.94
CA ILE A 217 -7.07 -53.77 -4.36
C ILE A 217 -5.70 -54.27 -4.81
N ARG A 218 -4.62 -53.54 -4.48
CA ARG A 218 -3.25 -53.95 -4.82
C ARG A 218 -2.88 -55.27 -4.18
N ASN A 219 -3.26 -55.51 -2.92
CA ASN A 219 -3.01 -56.78 -2.25
C ASN A 219 -3.72 -57.94 -2.96
N ILE A 220 -4.98 -57.77 -3.33
CA ILE A 220 -5.75 -58.78 -4.09
C ILE A 220 -5.09 -59.08 -5.44
N PHE A 221 -4.65 -58.05 -6.17
CA PHE A 221 -3.94 -58.26 -7.44
C PHE A 221 -2.61 -58.99 -7.25
N ASN A 222 -1.87 -58.69 -6.19
CA ASN A 222 -0.63 -59.40 -5.88
C ASN A 222 -0.88 -60.87 -5.52
N GLU A 223 -1.97 -61.17 -4.78
CA GLU A 223 -2.38 -62.55 -4.49
C GLU A 223 -2.74 -63.29 -5.78
N PHE A 224 -3.54 -62.68 -6.66
CA PHE A 224 -3.88 -63.26 -7.95
C PHE A 224 -2.65 -63.49 -8.84
N GLU A 225 -1.72 -62.53 -8.87
CA GLU A 225 -0.46 -62.69 -9.59
C GLU A 225 0.35 -63.87 -9.03
N LEU A 226 0.43 -64.00 -7.70
CA LEU A 226 1.13 -65.10 -7.05
C LEU A 226 0.50 -66.46 -7.40
N ASP A 227 -0.82 -66.57 -7.36
CA ASP A 227 -1.55 -67.79 -7.70
C ASP A 227 -1.30 -68.19 -9.17
N MET A 228 -1.42 -67.24 -10.10
CA MET A 228 -1.13 -67.48 -11.51
C MET A 228 0.34 -67.89 -11.74
N GLN A 229 1.28 -67.26 -11.03
CA GLN A 229 2.68 -67.67 -11.08
C GLN A 229 2.90 -69.09 -10.53
N GLN A 230 2.18 -69.51 -9.49
CA GLN A 230 2.23 -70.87 -8.97
C GLN A 230 1.65 -71.88 -9.96
N GLU A 231 0.53 -71.57 -10.61
CA GLU A 231 -0.04 -72.41 -11.65
C GLU A 231 0.92 -72.58 -12.83
N ILE A 232 1.52 -71.48 -13.32
CA ILE A 232 2.52 -71.52 -14.39
C ILE A 232 3.70 -72.41 -14.00
N LYS A 233 4.21 -72.29 -12.77
CA LYS A 233 5.28 -73.17 -12.26
C LYS A 233 4.83 -74.64 -12.24
N GLY A 234 3.61 -74.92 -11.77
CA GLY A 234 3.03 -76.25 -11.77
C GLY A 234 2.92 -76.86 -13.17
N TRP A 235 2.44 -76.08 -14.14
CA TRP A 235 2.39 -76.49 -15.55
C TRP A 235 3.76 -76.74 -16.15
N LYS A 236 4.74 -75.89 -15.84
CA LYS A 236 6.12 -76.07 -16.28
C LYS A 236 6.71 -77.38 -15.77
N ILE A 237 6.53 -77.69 -14.48
CA ILE A 237 7.01 -78.96 -13.89
C ILE A 237 6.35 -80.17 -14.57
N LYS A 238 5.02 -80.12 -14.80
CA LYS A 238 4.31 -81.20 -15.51
C LYS A 238 4.84 -81.39 -16.93
N TYR A 239 5.02 -80.30 -17.67
CA TYR A 239 5.54 -80.32 -19.02
C TYR A 239 6.96 -80.90 -19.07
N ASP A 240 7.85 -80.46 -18.17
CA ASP A 240 9.22 -80.97 -18.08
C ASP A 240 9.24 -82.48 -17.78
N HIS A 241 8.38 -82.95 -16.88
CA HIS A 241 8.24 -84.38 -16.56
C HIS A 241 7.75 -85.22 -17.74
N ASP A 242 6.72 -84.74 -18.43
CA ASP A 242 6.18 -85.47 -19.59
C ASP A 242 7.17 -85.46 -20.76
N LEU A 243 7.92 -84.36 -20.95
CA LEU A 243 9.02 -84.28 -21.91
C LEU A 243 10.14 -85.26 -21.55
N GLN A 244 10.49 -85.42 -20.26
CA GLN A 244 11.43 -86.44 -19.80
C GLN A 244 10.94 -87.86 -20.12
N LYS A 245 9.70 -88.21 -19.78
CA LYS A 245 9.11 -89.52 -20.10
C LYS A 245 9.10 -89.82 -21.60
N ILE A 246 8.71 -88.84 -22.42
CA ILE A 246 8.69 -88.99 -23.87
C ILE A 246 10.13 -89.20 -24.38
N ASN A 247 11.09 -88.41 -23.90
CA ASN A 247 12.50 -88.56 -24.27
C ASN A 247 13.08 -89.91 -23.85
N GLU A 248 12.75 -90.42 -22.67
CA GLU A 248 13.11 -91.76 -22.21
C GLU A 248 12.52 -92.84 -23.11
N LYS A 249 11.24 -92.71 -23.46
CA LYS A 249 10.58 -93.64 -24.40
C LYS A 249 11.26 -93.61 -25.77
N ILE A 250 11.61 -92.44 -26.29
CA ILE A 250 12.36 -92.28 -27.54
C ILE A 250 13.73 -92.96 -27.42
N LYS A 251 14.46 -92.75 -26.33
CA LYS A 251 15.76 -93.41 -26.08
C LYS A 251 15.62 -94.93 -26.07
N CYS A 252 14.65 -95.49 -25.34
CA CYS A 252 14.39 -96.92 -25.28
C CYS A 252 14.02 -97.51 -26.65
N LEU A 253 13.16 -96.82 -27.41
CA LEU A 253 12.80 -97.25 -28.77
C LEU A 253 13.99 -97.20 -29.72
N LYS A 254 14.86 -96.19 -29.60
CA LYS A 254 16.09 -96.09 -30.38
C LYS A 254 17.04 -97.26 -30.09
N VAL A 255 17.26 -97.58 -28.80
CA VAL A 255 18.06 -98.75 -28.41
C VAL A 255 17.48 -100.05 -28.96
N LYS A 256 16.15 -100.24 -28.86
CA LYS A 256 15.49 -101.43 -29.41
C LYS A 256 15.65 -101.52 -30.94
N LYS A 257 15.49 -100.39 -31.64
CA LYS A 257 15.71 -100.31 -33.09
C LYS A 257 17.15 -100.70 -33.45
N ASP A 258 18.14 -100.16 -32.74
CA ASP A 258 19.55 -100.44 -32.99
C ASP A 258 19.89 -101.92 -32.71
N GLN A 259 19.32 -102.50 -31.64
CA GLN A 259 19.45 -103.95 -31.35
C GLN A 259 18.84 -104.81 -32.45
N GLN A 260 17.63 -104.48 -32.92
CA GLN A 260 16.98 -105.18 -34.03
C GLN A 260 17.81 -105.07 -35.31
N GLN A 261 18.33 -103.88 -35.61
CA GLN A 261 19.20 -103.64 -36.76
C GLN A 261 20.47 -104.52 -36.69
N ASN A 262 21.12 -104.59 -35.53
CA ASN A 262 22.30 -105.44 -35.31
C ASN A 262 21.97 -106.94 -35.48
N CYS A 263 20.81 -107.38 -34.98
CA CYS A 263 20.35 -108.75 -35.15
C CYS A 263 20.15 -109.08 -36.65
N ILE A 264 19.48 -108.21 -37.41
CA ILE A 264 19.29 -108.35 -38.86
C ILE A 264 20.64 -108.41 -39.58
N ILE A 265 21.58 -107.52 -39.26
CA ILE A 265 22.93 -107.55 -39.82
C ILE A 265 23.62 -108.90 -39.55
N SER A 266 23.54 -109.40 -38.32
CA SER A 266 24.14 -110.69 -37.95
C SER A 266 23.49 -111.88 -38.69
N LEU A 267 22.16 -111.84 -38.84
CA LEU A 267 21.38 -112.87 -39.52
C LEU A 267 21.67 -112.88 -41.02
N ASN A 268 21.73 -111.70 -41.65
CA ASN A 268 22.14 -111.53 -43.05
C ASN A 268 23.57 -112.05 -43.28
N LYS A 269 24.49 -111.79 -42.34
CA LYS A 269 25.85 -112.34 -42.41
C LYS A 269 25.84 -113.87 -42.36
N GLN A 270 25.02 -114.47 -41.47
CA GLN A 270 24.86 -115.92 -41.41
C GLN A 270 24.22 -116.50 -42.69
N TYR A 271 23.17 -115.88 -43.22
CA TYR A 271 22.55 -116.28 -44.49
C TYR A 271 23.54 -116.21 -45.64
N THR A 272 24.31 -115.12 -45.73
CA THR A 272 25.35 -114.95 -46.76
C THR A 272 26.40 -116.06 -46.65
N ASN A 273 26.86 -116.39 -45.44
CA ASN A 273 27.82 -117.48 -45.23
C ASN A 273 27.23 -118.84 -45.60
N ARG A 274 26.01 -119.15 -45.17
CA ARG A 274 25.31 -120.40 -45.51
C ARG A 274 25.07 -120.51 -47.01
N GLN A 275 24.67 -119.42 -47.67
CA GLN A 275 24.46 -119.36 -49.11
C GLN A 275 25.76 -119.65 -49.86
N LYS A 276 26.88 -119.03 -49.45
CA LYS A 276 28.21 -119.33 -49.99
C LYS A 276 28.55 -120.82 -49.85
N SER A 277 28.36 -121.42 -48.66
CA SER A 277 28.62 -122.85 -48.46
C SER A 277 27.72 -123.76 -49.32
N ILE A 278 26.46 -123.40 -49.53
CA ILE A 278 25.54 -124.12 -50.42
C ILE A 278 26.01 -124.02 -51.86
N ASP A 279 26.39 -122.83 -52.31
CA ASP A 279 26.86 -122.59 -53.68
C ASP A 279 28.19 -123.30 -53.95
N ASP A 280 29.12 -123.28 -52.99
CA ASP A 280 30.36 -124.06 -53.02
C ASP A 280 30.09 -125.56 -53.11
N TYR A 281 29.12 -126.07 -52.33
CA TYR A 281 28.72 -127.48 -52.37
C TYR A 281 28.05 -127.86 -53.70
N LYS A 282 27.18 -127.00 -54.25
CA LYS A 282 26.57 -127.21 -55.58
C LYS A 282 27.63 -127.22 -56.67
N ALA A 283 28.59 -126.29 -56.63
CA ALA A 283 29.71 -126.23 -57.56
C ALA A 283 30.59 -127.49 -57.46
N TYR A 284 30.88 -127.95 -56.24
CA TYR A 284 31.56 -129.23 -55.99
C TYR A 284 30.79 -130.42 -56.55
N LYS A 285 29.46 -130.49 -56.33
CA LYS A 285 28.60 -131.57 -56.83
C LYS A 285 28.59 -131.61 -58.37
N VAL A 286 28.43 -130.46 -59.03
CA VAL A 286 28.47 -130.35 -60.49
C VAL A 286 29.84 -130.80 -61.03
N LYS A 287 30.95 -130.34 -60.42
CA LYS A 287 32.30 -130.82 -60.79
C LYS A 287 32.42 -132.34 -60.67
N LYS A 288 31.95 -132.91 -59.57
CA LYS A 288 31.96 -134.36 -59.33
C LYS A 288 31.11 -135.13 -60.33
N GLU A 289 29.98 -134.58 -60.73
CA GLU A 289 29.08 -135.16 -61.73
C GLU A 289 29.69 -135.12 -63.13
N ILE A 290 30.35 -134.01 -63.51
CA ILE A 290 31.15 -133.92 -64.75
C ILE A 290 32.29 -134.94 -64.74
N GLU A 291 33.06 -135.04 -63.65
CA GLU A 291 34.13 -136.04 -63.51
C GLU A 291 33.60 -137.47 -63.62
N ASN A 292 32.46 -137.77 -63.01
CA ASN A 292 31.81 -139.07 -63.13
C ASN A 292 31.33 -139.34 -64.55
N MET A 293 30.73 -138.36 -65.22
CA MET A 293 30.31 -138.47 -66.62
C MET A 293 31.51 -138.67 -67.55
N GLU A 294 32.64 -138.01 -67.29
CA GLU A 294 33.89 -138.26 -68.02
C GLU A 294 34.43 -139.66 -67.75
N LYS A 295 34.47 -140.11 -66.50
CA LYS A 295 34.86 -141.49 -66.14
C LYS A 295 33.95 -142.50 -66.81
N GLU A 296 32.65 -142.28 -66.83
CA GLU A 296 31.70 -143.12 -67.55
C GLU A 296 31.94 -143.12 -69.06
N LYS A 297 32.18 -141.96 -69.68
CA LYS A 297 32.53 -141.88 -71.10
C LYS A 297 33.82 -142.64 -71.40
N ARG A 298 34.86 -142.47 -70.57
CA ARG A 298 36.12 -143.21 -70.66
C ARG A 298 35.89 -144.71 -70.49
N ASN A 299 35.07 -145.13 -69.53
CA ASN A 299 34.70 -146.53 -69.32
C ASN A 299 33.89 -147.10 -70.50
N LYS A 300 32.92 -146.36 -71.04
CA LYS A 300 32.13 -146.76 -72.21
C LYS A 300 33.02 -146.87 -73.46
N ALA A 301 33.95 -145.93 -73.65
CA ALA A 301 34.95 -145.99 -74.71
C ALA A 301 35.90 -147.18 -74.53
N ALA A 302 36.40 -147.42 -73.32
CA ALA A 302 37.20 -148.59 -72.97
C ALA A 302 36.44 -149.88 -73.25
N THR A 303 35.16 -149.97 -72.88
CA THR A 303 34.29 -151.13 -73.18
C THR A 303 34.09 -151.31 -74.68
N LYS A 304 33.90 -150.24 -75.46
CA LYS A 304 33.82 -150.32 -76.94
C LYS A 304 35.13 -150.81 -77.55
N ILE A 305 36.28 -150.29 -77.08
CA ILE A 305 37.61 -150.75 -77.52
C ILE A 305 37.80 -152.23 -77.15
N GLN A 306 37.46 -152.61 -75.92
CA GLN A 306 37.53 -153.99 -75.47
C GLN A 306 36.58 -154.93 -76.24
N ALA A 307 35.37 -154.49 -76.57
CA ALA A 307 34.41 -155.26 -77.37
C ALA A 307 34.85 -155.37 -78.83
N TRP A 308 35.39 -154.29 -79.41
CA TRP A 308 36.01 -154.31 -80.73
C TRP A 308 37.19 -155.29 -80.75
N TRP A 309 38.09 -155.22 -79.78
CA TRP A 309 39.23 -156.13 -79.67
C TRP A 309 38.81 -157.58 -79.47
N ARG A 310 37.80 -157.85 -78.63
CA ARG A 310 37.20 -159.20 -78.50
C ARG A 310 36.60 -159.68 -79.82
N GLY A 311 35.90 -158.82 -80.56
CA GLY A 311 35.36 -159.15 -81.88
C GLY A 311 36.45 -159.38 -82.95
N VAL A 312 37.55 -158.63 -82.89
CA VAL A 312 38.74 -158.83 -83.73
C VAL A 312 39.42 -160.16 -83.38
N MET A 313 39.58 -160.50 -82.09
CA MET A 313 40.09 -161.81 -81.67
C MET A 313 39.26 -162.98 -82.23
N VAL A 314 37.93 -162.84 -82.26
CA VAL A 314 37.03 -163.86 -82.84
C VAL A 314 37.15 -163.93 -84.37
N ARG A 315 37.18 -162.79 -85.07
CA ARG A 315 37.16 -162.74 -86.56
C ARG A 315 38.51 -163.05 -87.22
N LYS A 316 39.63 -162.62 -86.62
CA LYS A 316 40.98 -162.93 -87.11
C LYS A 316 41.52 -164.27 -86.58
N GLY A 317 40.72 -165.01 -85.81
CA GLY A 317 41.07 -166.36 -85.35
C GLY A 317 42.24 -166.41 -84.37
N PHE A 318 42.47 -165.34 -83.60
CA PHE A 318 43.51 -165.31 -82.57
C PHE A 318 43.01 -165.93 -81.27
N GLY A 319 43.74 -166.94 -80.77
CA GLY A 319 43.45 -167.63 -79.53
C GLY A 319 42.26 -168.60 -79.62
N LYS A 320 41.48 -168.65 -78.54
CA LYS A 320 40.55 -169.74 -78.14
C LYS A 320 39.37 -170.05 -79.10
N TYR A 321 39.31 -169.42 -80.28
CA TYR A 321 38.15 -169.40 -81.20
C TYR A 321 38.33 -170.22 -82.49
N LYS A 322 39.31 -171.13 -82.55
CA LYS A 322 39.44 -172.15 -83.62
C LYS A 322 38.38 -173.27 -83.42
N LYS A 323 37.40 -173.42 -84.33
CA LYS A 323 36.38 -174.52 -84.34
C LYS A 323 36.95 -175.71 -85.15
N LYS A 324 37.24 -176.94 -84.67
CA LYS A 324 36.60 -178.04 -83.89
C LYS A 324 35.64 -178.95 -84.68
N ARG A 325 35.88 -180.28 -84.65
CA ARG A 325 34.90 -181.36 -84.87
C ARG A 325 34.93 -182.30 -83.65
N ASP A 326 33.84 -182.35 -82.87
CA ASP A 326 32.93 -183.52 -82.82
C ASP A 326 31.98 -183.53 -81.61
N LYS A 327 30.77 -184.06 -81.88
CA LYS A 327 29.74 -184.66 -80.99
C LYS A 327 29.00 -183.73 -79.99
N LYS A 328 27.68 -183.88 -79.70
CA LYS A 328 26.50 -184.56 -80.27
C LYS A 328 25.31 -184.16 -79.35
N ASN A 329 24.14 -183.85 -79.93
CA ASN A 329 22.77 -183.91 -79.32
C ASN A 329 22.36 -182.91 -78.20
N LYS A 330 21.08 -182.53 -77.96
CA LYS A 330 19.77 -182.46 -78.67
C LYS A 330 18.72 -181.96 -77.63
N LYS A 331 17.62 -181.31 -78.09
CA LYS A 331 16.30 -181.02 -77.44
C LYS A 331 16.17 -179.71 -76.63
N LYS A 332 15.34 -178.72 -77.02
CA LYS A 332 13.84 -178.55 -77.06
C LYS A 332 13.27 -178.01 -75.72
N THR A 333 12.97 -176.71 -75.62
CA THR A 333 11.65 -176.01 -75.73
C THR A 333 10.77 -176.01 -74.47
N ASP A 334 10.44 -174.83 -73.93
CA ASP A 334 9.09 -174.36 -73.51
C ASP A 334 9.17 -172.86 -73.11
N LYS A 335 8.35 -171.94 -73.67
CA LYS A 335 7.02 -171.45 -73.21
C LYS A 335 7.04 -171.02 -71.73
N LYS A 336 6.57 -169.85 -71.29
CA LYS A 336 5.29 -169.15 -71.57
C LYS A 336 5.27 -167.86 -70.70
N LYS A 337 4.40 -166.91 -71.07
CA LYS A 337 3.86 -165.77 -70.29
C LYS A 337 4.75 -164.56 -70.09
#